data_AF-A0A3R6ZB02-F1
#
_entry.id   AF-A0A3R6ZB02-F1
#
_cell.length_a   1.000
_cell.length_b   1.000
_cell.length_c   1.000
_cell.angle_alpha   90.00
_cell.angle_beta   90.00
_cell.angle_gamma   90.00
#
_symmetry.space_group_name_H-M   'P 1'
#
loop_
_entity.id
_entity.type
_entity.pdbx_description
1 polymer ?
#
loop_
_entity_poly.entity_id
_entity_poly.type
_entity_poly.pdbx_seq_one_letter_code
_entity_poly.pdbx_strand_id
1 'polypeptide(L)'
;YLNLNDKQAKKYYVLGDDIQVPLIYQENIASSKQMNVKGYLNPTAHSTLKPNAADFSSDFTIKGDNKSNQLTWTIPATPPNKVTGSTKDYELKFYGTDDQGGQSPTNAFDDSGNILADQLISYKYTVLNLPGYSGNKQLYQGQDKRFSTETGFTNPDRLGMGNYTEKDFFAPKDDTATIDNVTFTRGDGTAADTDSPDVQVNHVVKVIATNKTGKSQTHTYITNGNSIKVLPKDFGLIAVGGSFSQGTSFEVDTNVRVLKPTKDLKLASLHMQTDFTHSDGSHEDIQLGESGQIKIGNVYYLQLTVPNRLDFGKHRVGKFTDTTYSLTNKQSVYDNL
;
A
#
# COMPACT_ATOMS: atom_id res chain seq x y z
N TYR A 1 16.20 -16.49 11.53
CA TYR A 1 16.40 -15.23 12.28
C TYR A 1 15.62 -14.08 11.66
N LEU A 2 14.74 -13.49 12.46
CA LEU A 2 14.00 -12.26 12.19
C LEU A 2 14.87 -11.05 12.54
N ASN A 3 14.88 -10.05 11.67
CA ASN A 3 15.54 -8.76 11.87
C ASN A 3 14.68 -7.63 11.28
N LEU A 4 14.92 -6.39 11.71
CA LEU A 4 14.39 -5.20 11.05
C LEU A 4 15.11 -4.99 9.70
N ASN A 5 14.37 -4.60 8.66
CA ASN A 5 14.97 -4.12 7.41
C ASN A 5 15.25 -2.62 7.51
N ASP A 6 16.38 -2.25 8.11
CA ASP A 6 16.74 -0.83 8.32
C ASP A 6 16.79 0.00 7.03
N LYS A 7 17.05 -0.64 5.88
CA LYS A 7 17.09 0.05 4.58
C LYS A 7 15.72 0.49 4.08
N GLN A 8 14.65 -0.16 4.56
CA GLN A 8 13.27 0.14 4.16
C GLN A 8 12.46 0.76 5.32
N ALA A 9 13.03 0.82 6.52
CA ALA A 9 12.36 1.29 7.73
C ALA A 9 12.02 2.79 7.60
N LYS A 10 10.73 3.12 7.73
CA LYS A 10 10.26 4.50 7.73
C LYS A 10 10.56 5.16 9.07
N LYS A 11 10.92 6.43 9.08
CA LYS A 11 11.11 7.20 10.32
C LYS A 11 9.86 7.95 10.74
N TYR A 12 9.06 8.37 9.77
CA TYR A 12 7.89 9.21 9.97
C TYR A 12 6.63 8.53 9.46
N TYR A 13 5.55 8.72 10.21
CA TYR A 13 4.18 8.40 9.82
C TYR A 13 3.30 9.61 10.05
N VAL A 14 2.19 9.70 9.34
CA VAL A 14 1.17 10.75 9.54
C VAL A 14 -0.06 10.18 10.23
N LEU A 15 -0.97 11.04 10.68
CA LEU A 15 -2.16 10.63 11.40
C LEU A 15 -3.05 9.71 10.54
N GLY A 16 -3.50 8.61 11.13
CA GLY A 16 -4.32 7.59 10.46
C GLY A 16 -3.55 6.62 9.55
N ASP A 17 -2.22 6.73 9.44
CA ASP A 17 -1.42 5.73 8.72
C ASP A 17 -1.24 4.44 9.49
N ASP A 18 -1.40 3.32 8.80
CA ASP A 18 -0.93 2.03 9.30
C ASP A 18 0.60 2.07 9.45
N ILE A 19 1.10 1.51 10.54
CA ILE A 19 2.54 1.40 10.76
C ILE A 19 3.06 0.20 9.98
N GLN A 20 4.04 0.42 9.10
CA GLN A 20 4.62 -0.61 8.25
C GLN A 20 6.04 -0.91 8.71
N VAL A 21 6.22 -2.00 9.43
CA VAL A 21 7.53 -2.44 9.93
C VAL A 21 8.12 -3.43 8.92
N PRO A 22 9.14 -3.04 8.12
CA PRO A 22 9.72 -3.95 7.15
C PRO A 22 10.68 -4.91 7.86
N LEU A 23 10.52 -6.20 7.62
CA LEU A 23 11.22 -7.27 8.31
C LEU A 23 12.01 -8.11 7.32
N ILE A 24 13.17 -8.58 7.77
CA ILE A 24 13.97 -9.57 7.06
C ILE A 24 13.95 -10.86 7.86
N TYR A 25 13.58 -11.95 7.21
CA TYR A 25 13.67 -13.29 7.79
C TYR A 25 14.68 -14.15 7.03
N GLN A 26 15.69 -14.66 7.74
CA GLN A 26 16.76 -15.48 7.18
C GLN A 26 16.92 -16.78 7.96
N GLU A 27 16.56 -17.89 7.35
CA GLU A 27 16.82 -19.23 7.87
C GLU A 27 16.90 -20.22 6.71
N ASN A 28 17.76 -21.24 6.84
CA ASN A 28 17.87 -22.32 5.87
C ASN A 28 16.73 -23.32 6.08
N ILE A 29 15.54 -22.99 5.55
CA ILE A 29 14.36 -23.84 5.62
C ILE A 29 14.04 -24.42 4.23
N ALA A 30 13.94 -25.75 4.15
CA ALA A 30 13.59 -26.47 2.92
C ALA A 30 12.08 -26.50 2.64
N SER A 31 11.26 -26.28 3.67
CA SER A 31 9.79 -26.22 3.59
C SER A 31 9.29 -24.90 4.18
N SER A 32 8.16 -24.42 3.67
CA SER A 32 7.51 -23.23 4.21
C SER A 32 7.11 -23.44 5.67
N LYS A 33 7.17 -22.37 6.49
CA LYS A 33 6.74 -22.39 7.88
C LYS A 33 5.93 -21.16 8.25
N GLN A 34 5.18 -21.26 9.35
CA GLN A 34 4.47 -20.12 9.92
C GLN A 34 5.33 -19.44 10.98
N MET A 35 5.32 -18.12 10.98
CA MET A 35 5.96 -17.30 12.00
C MET A 35 4.94 -16.29 12.52
N ASN A 36 4.72 -16.29 13.82
CA ASN A 36 3.93 -15.29 14.51
C ASN A 36 4.87 -14.19 15.03
N VAL A 37 4.66 -12.95 14.59
CA VAL A 37 5.39 -11.78 15.09
C VAL A 37 4.53 -11.07 16.11
N LYS A 38 5.10 -10.79 17.29
CA LYS A 38 4.45 -10.10 18.41
C LYS A 38 5.25 -8.87 18.80
N GLY A 39 4.57 -7.79 19.16
CA GLY A 39 5.24 -6.59 19.62
C GLY A 39 4.48 -5.79 20.67
N TYR A 40 5.22 -4.87 21.27
CA TYR A 40 4.83 -4.04 22.40
C TYR A 40 5.14 -2.58 22.08
N LEU A 41 4.18 -1.69 22.32
CA LEU A 41 4.31 -0.27 22.06
C LEU A 41 4.78 0.47 23.31
N ASN A 42 5.87 1.23 23.18
CA ASN A 42 6.48 2.03 24.24
C ASN A 42 6.67 1.27 25.57
N PRO A 43 7.23 0.04 25.56
CA PRO A 43 7.50 -0.66 26.80
C PRO A 43 8.53 0.14 27.61
N THR A 44 8.35 0.20 28.94
CA THR A 44 9.34 0.82 29.82
C THR A 44 10.70 0.10 29.66
N ALA A 45 11.80 0.85 29.66
CA ALA A 45 13.13 0.29 29.61
C ALA A 45 13.33 -0.74 30.74
N HIS A 46 14.02 -1.85 30.44
CA HIS A 46 14.27 -2.95 31.39
C HIS A 46 13.01 -3.65 31.94
N SER A 47 11.84 -3.43 31.33
CA SER A 47 10.60 -4.09 31.78
C SER A 47 10.58 -5.57 31.39
N THR A 48 9.94 -6.36 32.26
CA THR A 48 9.57 -7.75 32.01
C THR A 48 8.17 -7.79 31.41
N LEU A 49 8.07 -8.30 30.19
CA LEU A 49 6.87 -8.31 29.34
C LEU A 49 6.25 -9.71 29.30
N LYS A 50 4.91 -9.78 29.29
CA LYS A 50 4.21 -11.07 29.20
C LYS A 50 3.92 -11.43 27.73
N PRO A 51 4.29 -12.63 27.25
CA PRO A 51 4.11 -13.04 25.84
C PRO A 51 2.67 -13.05 25.33
N ASN A 52 1.71 -13.18 26.25
CA ASN A 52 0.26 -13.17 25.98
C ASN A 52 -0.37 -11.78 26.09
N ALA A 53 0.42 -10.76 26.46
CA ALA A 53 0.01 -9.37 26.60
C ALA A 53 0.67 -8.48 25.53
N ALA A 54 1.02 -9.03 24.38
CA ALA A 54 1.52 -8.26 23.25
C ALA A 54 0.41 -7.34 22.71
N ASP A 55 0.76 -6.09 22.41
CA ASP A 55 -0.16 -5.10 21.83
C ASP A 55 -0.53 -5.46 20.38
N PHE A 56 0.38 -6.15 19.70
CA PHE A 56 0.27 -6.52 18.29
C PHE A 56 0.69 -7.96 18.05
N SER A 57 0.01 -8.62 17.11
CA SER A 57 0.34 -9.96 16.65
C SER A 57 -0.03 -10.10 15.18
N SER A 58 0.83 -10.74 14.38
CA SER A 58 0.50 -11.13 13.00
C SER A 58 1.23 -12.40 12.58
N ASP A 59 0.54 -13.22 11.80
CA ASP A 59 1.09 -14.45 11.24
C ASP A 59 1.65 -14.21 9.84
N PHE A 60 2.84 -14.76 9.60
CA PHE A 60 3.53 -14.73 8.33
C PHE A 60 3.82 -16.15 7.84
N THR A 61 3.54 -16.40 6.58
CA THR A 61 4.04 -17.60 5.90
C THR A 61 5.41 -17.30 5.31
N ILE A 62 6.44 -17.96 5.84
CA ILE A 62 7.81 -17.91 5.33
C ILE A 62 7.97 -18.96 4.24
N LYS A 63 8.47 -18.56 3.08
CA LYS A 63 8.70 -19.50 1.97
C LYS A 63 9.99 -20.27 2.19
N GLY A 64 9.92 -21.58 2.05
CA GLY A 64 11.07 -22.48 2.09
C GLY A 64 11.83 -22.50 0.76
N ASP A 65 12.64 -21.48 0.50
CA ASP A 65 13.45 -21.39 -0.73
C ASP A 65 14.93 -21.12 -0.44
N ASN A 66 15.36 -21.26 0.83
CA ASN A 66 16.69 -20.92 1.34
C ASN A 66 17.16 -19.50 0.99
N LYS A 67 16.22 -18.56 0.78
CA LYS A 67 16.52 -17.15 0.55
C LYS A 67 16.05 -16.29 1.72
N SER A 68 16.62 -15.08 1.79
CA SER A 68 16.14 -14.03 2.66
C SER A 68 14.71 -13.65 2.26
N ASN A 69 13.76 -13.91 3.15
CA ASN A 69 12.37 -13.50 2.98
C ASN A 69 12.24 -12.03 3.42
N GLN A 70 11.67 -11.20 2.55
CA GLN A 70 11.34 -9.81 2.84
C GLN A 70 9.86 -9.75 3.18
N LEU A 71 9.53 -9.24 4.36
CA LEU A 71 8.15 -9.16 4.88
C LEU A 71 7.86 -7.72 5.28
N THR A 72 6.58 -7.35 5.29
CA THR A 72 6.13 -6.08 5.86
C THR A 72 5.08 -6.39 6.90
N TRP A 73 5.35 -6.04 8.15
CA TRP A 73 4.39 -6.15 9.23
C TRP A 73 3.58 -4.87 9.34
N THR A 74 2.32 -4.96 8.95
CA THR A 74 1.36 -3.86 8.98
C THR A 74 0.59 -3.90 10.29
N ILE A 75 0.73 -2.84 11.08
CA ILE A 75 -0.05 -2.61 12.30
C ILE A 75 -1.13 -1.58 11.97
N PRO A 76 -2.43 -1.97 11.99
CA PRO A 76 -3.51 -1.07 11.59
C PRO A 76 -3.68 0.13 12.53
N ALA A 77 -4.00 1.30 11.97
CA ALA A 77 -4.31 2.52 12.72
C ALA A 77 -5.72 2.50 13.35
N THR A 78 -6.04 1.49 14.16
CA THR A 78 -7.36 1.31 14.80
C THR A 78 -7.24 1.28 16.33
N PRO A 79 -8.24 1.75 17.10
CA PRO A 79 -8.19 1.70 18.57
C PRO A 79 -8.02 0.25 19.09
N PRO A 80 -7.21 0.01 20.14
CA PRO A 80 -6.49 0.97 20.99
C PRO A 80 -5.16 1.48 20.39
N ASN A 81 -4.77 0.94 19.24
CA ASN A 81 -3.48 1.14 18.58
C ASN A 81 -3.44 2.36 17.65
N LYS A 82 -4.46 3.20 17.77
CA LYS A 82 -4.67 4.38 16.96
C LYS A 82 -3.71 5.47 17.44
N VAL A 83 -2.75 5.85 16.61
CA VAL A 83 -1.91 7.00 16.91
C VAL A 83 -2.72 8.27 16.70
N THR A 84 -3.09 8.92 17.80
CA THR A 84 -3.93 10.13 17.81
C THR A 84 -3.16 11.33 18.36
N GLY A 85 -3.42 12.50 17.80
CA GLY A 85 -2.96 13.78 18.34
C GLY A 85 -1.47 14.06 18.11
N SER A 86 -1.04 15.19 18.67
CA SER A 86 0.27 15.86 18.55
C SER A 86 1.48 14.99 18.17
N THR A 87 2.44 15.58 17.45
CA THR A 87 3.70 14.94 17.09
C THR A 87 4.32 14.20 18.28
N LYS A 88 4.56 12.89 18.13
CA LYS A 88 5.03 12.04 19.22
C LYS A 88 5.94 10.92 18.71
N ASP A 89 6.98 10.65 19.48
CA ASP A 89 7.91 9.54 19.24
C ASP A 89 7.36 8.24 19.85
N TYR A 90 7.56 7.15 19.12
CA TYR A 90 7.16 5.80 19.48
C TYR A 90 8.36 4.84 19.35
N GLU A 91 8.39 3.86 20.24
CA GLU A 91 9.27 2.71 20.18
C GLU A 91 8.42 1.43 20.17
N LEU A 92 8.52 0.67 19.08
CA LEU A 92 7.96 -0.66 18.98
C LEU A 92 9.06 -1.67 19.28
N LYS A 93 8.83 -2.56 20.24
CA LYS A 93 9.71 -3.69 20.50
C LYS A 93 9.04 -5.00 20.12
N PHE A 94 9.71 -5.86 19.38
CA PHE A 94 9.08 -7.08 18.85
C PHE A 94 10.01 -8.29 18.72
N TYR A 95 9.39 -9.45 18.56
CA TYR A 95 10.03 -10.75 18.33
C TYR A 95 9.12 -11.63 17.47
N GLY A 96 9.71 -12.68 16.89
CA GLY A 96 9.00 -13.73 16.17
C GLY A 96 9.11 -15.07 16.87
N THR A 97 8.05 -15.88 16.77
CA THR A 97 8.01 -17.29 17.15
C THR A 97 7.52 -18.14 16.00
N ASP A 98 8.17 -19.26 15.72
CA ASP A 98 7.65 -20.24 14.76
C ASP A 98 6.82 -21.34 15.45
N ASP A 99 6.20 -22.18 14.62
CA ASP A 99 5.34 -23.30 15.02
C ASP A 99 6.06 -24.42 15.79
N GLN A 100 7.40 -24.43 15.75
CA GLN A 100 8.24 -25.37 16.48
C GLN A 100 8.74 -24.81 17.81
N GLY A 101 8.29 -23.60 18.19
CA GLY A 101 8.71 -22.90 19.41
C GLY A 101 10.07 -22.19 19.27
N GLY A 102 10.64 -22.15 18.07
CA GLY A 102 11.82 -21.34 17.77
C GLY A 102 11.51 -19.86 17.90
N GLN A 103 12.39 -19.11 18.55
CA GLN A 103 12.24 -17.66 18.77
C GLN A 103 13.34 -16.88 18.05
N SER A 104 13.00 -15.70 17.56
CA SER A 104 13.97 -14.69 17.12
C SER A 104 13.56 -13.30 17.61
N PRO A 105 14.43 -12.58 18.33
CA PRO A 105 15.79 -12.96 18.76
C PRO A 105 15.78 -14.13 19.75
N THR A 106 16.89 -14.89 19.81
CA THR A 106 17.03 -16.03 20.71
C THR A 106 17.20 -15.58 22.16
N ASN A 107 16.77 -16.41 23.11
CA ASN A 107 16.90 -16.16 24.55
C ASN A 107 16.21 -14.89 25.06
N ALA A 108 15.12 -14.45 24.42
CA ALA A 108 14.39 -13.29 24.90
C ALA A 108 13.52 -13.60 26.13
N PHE A 109 13.33 -14.88 26.46
CA PHE A 109 12.58 -15.33 27.63
C PHE A 109 13.49 -15.55 28.86
N ASP A 110 13.03 -15.08 30.03
CA ASP A 110 13.60 -15.42 31.33
C ASP A 110 13.16 -16.83 31.79
N ASP A 111 13.71 -17.29 32.92
CA ASP A 111 13.40 -18.59 33.51
C ASP A 111 11.91 -18.76 33.89
N SER A 112 11.16 -17.66 33.98
CA SER A 112 9.73 -17.65 34.27
C SER A 112 8.88 -17.58 32.99
N GLY A 113 9.49 -17.61 31.81
CA GLY A 113 8.81 -17.51 30.53
C GLY A 113 8.29 -16.11 30.19
N ASN A 114 8.76 -15.06 30.89
CA ASN A 114 8.50 -13.67 30.51
C ASN A 114 9.61 -13.14 29.61
N ILE A 115 9.36 -12.04 28.93
CA ILE A 115 10.29 -11.47 27.95
C ILE A 115 10.99 -10.25 28.52
N LEU A 116 12.31 -10.15 28.36
CA LEU A 116 13.03 -8.92 28.70
C LEU A 116 12.97 -7.93 27.53
N ALA A 117 12.43 -6.73 27.78
CA ALA A 117 12.26 -5.72 26.74
C ALA A 117 13.58 -5.35 26.03
N ASP A 118 14.72 -5.44 26.69
CA ASP A 118 16.02 -5.07 26.11
C ASP A 118 16.58 -6.12 25.15
N GLN A 119 16.03 -7.33 25.16
CA GLN A 119 16.43 -8.41 24.27
C GLN A 119 15.63 -8.41 22.96
N LEU A 120 14.62 -7.56 22.83
CA LEU A 120 13.74 -7.49 21.66
C LEU A 120 14.31 -6.59 20.55
N ILE A 121 13.87 -6.85 19.31
CA ILE A 121 14.17 -5.96 18.18
C ILE A 121 13.42 -4.65 18.40
N SER A 122 14.13 -3.52 18.32
CA SER A 122 13.57 -2.19 18.51
C SER A 122 13.38 -1.48 17.17
N TYR A 123 12.23 -0.84 16.99
CA TYR A 123 11.92 0.03 15.86
C TYR A 123 11.35 1.34 16.39
N LYS A 124 12.06 2.44 16.10
CA LYS A 124 11.68 3.79 16.53
C LYS A 124 11.13 4.59 15.35
N TYR A 125 10.03 5.27 15.57
CA TYR A 125 9.40 6.14 14.59
C TYR A 125 8.69 7.31 15.27
N THR A 126 8.48 8.38 14.52
CA THR A 126 7.75 9.56 14.95
C THR A 126 6.45 9.63 14.17
N VAL A 127 5.34 9.85 14.86
CA VAL A 127 4.09 10.23 14.18
C VAL A 127 3.96 11.73 14.20
N LEU A 128 3.85 12.32 13.02
CA LEU A 128 3.72 13.75 12.81
C LEU A 128 2.25 14.16 12.93
N ASN A 129 1.99 15.35 13.47
CA ASN A 129 0.65 15.96 13.47
C ASN A 129 0.27 16.51 12.08
N LEU A 130 0.26 15.63 11.09
CA LEU A 130 -0.13 15.88 9.71
C LEU A 130 -1.24 14.89 9.33
N PRO A 131 -2.23 15.28 8.50
CA PRO A 131 -3.28 14.36 8.07
C PRO A 131 -2.77 13.37 7.03
N GLY A 132 -3.01 12.07 7.23
CA GLY A 132 -2.91 11.06 6.17
C GLY A 132 -4.15 11.05 5.28
N TYR A 133 -3.98 10.62 4.03
CA TYR A 133 -5.04 10.54 3.03
C TYR A 133 -5.10 9.15 2.40
N SER A 134 -6.32 8.62 2.25
CA SER A 134 -6.59 7.53 1.33
C SER A 134 -6.79 8.10 -0.07
N GLY A 135 -6.06 7.57 -1.05
CA GLY A 135 -6.22 7.97 -2.44
C GLY A 135 -6.89 6.91 -3.30
N ASN A 136 -7.72 7.36 -4.25
CA ASN A 136 -8.26 6.52 -5.31
C ASN A 136 -8.25 7.27 -6.64
N LYS A 137 -8.12 6.52 -7.73
CA LYS A 137 -8.06 7.06 -9.09
C LYS A 137 -9.26 6.54 -9.87
N GLN A 138 -9.90 7.44 -10.61
CA GLN A 138 -11.00 7.14 -11.51
C GLN A 138 -10.71 7.72 -12.90
N LEU A 139 -11.18 7.04 -13.94
CA LEU A 139 -11.05 7.50 -15.32
C LEU A 139 -12.43 7.58 -15.97
N TYR A 140 -12.75 8.75 -16.52
CA TYR A 140 -14.04 9.04 -17.15
C TYR A 140 -13.90 9.31 -18.64
N GLN A 141 -14.92 8.92 -19.40
CA GLN A 141 -15.10 9.36 -20.78
C GLN A 141 -16.45 10.06 -20.89
N GLY A 142 -16.42 11.39 -21.01
CA GLY A 142 -17.64 12.18 -20.80
C GLY A 142 -18.11 12.04 -19.34
N GLN A 143 -19.32 11.55 -19.14
CA GLN A 143 -19.89 11.29 -17.80
C GLN A 143 -19.73 9.82 -17.35
N ASP A 144 -19.28 8.94 -18.25
CA ASP A 144 -19.20 7.50 -17.95
C ASP A 144 -17.89 7.18 -17.22
N LYS A 145 -17.99 6.61 -16.02
CA LYS A 145 -16.85 6.03 -15.31
C LYS A 145 -16.39 4.77 -16.06
N ARG A 146 -15.18 4.81 -16.60
CA ARG A 146 -14.58 3.71 -17.38
C ARG A 146 -13.61 2.87 -16.56
N PHE A 147 -12.90 3.47 -15.61
CA PHE A 147 -11.99 2.77 -14.73
C PHE A 147 -12.09 3.30 -13.30
N SER A 148 -11.85 2.45 -12.31
CA SER A 148 -11.65 2.86 -10.93
C SER A 148 -10.72 1.91 -10.18
N THR A 149 -9.91 2.45 -9.27
CA THR A 149 -9.16 1.66 -8.28
C THR A 149 -9.97 1.35 -7.02
N GLU A 150 -11.24 1.75 -6.96
CA GLU A 150 -12.15 1.42 -5.87
C GLU A 150 -12.42 -0.10 -5.80
N THR A 151 -12.48 -0.63 -4.59
CA THR A 151 -12.82 -2.03 -4.36
C THR A 151 -14.19 -2.37 -4.93
N GLY A 152 -14.27 -3.47 -5.68
CA GLY A 152 -15.53 -3.98 -6.25
C GLY A 152 -15.94 -3.37 -7.59
N PHE A 153 -15.20 -2.40 -8.13
CA PHE A 153 -15.48 -1.90 -9.48
C PHE A 153 -14.95 -2.85 -10.56
N THR A 154 -15.78 -3.17 -11.55
CA THR A 154 -15.39 -4.02 -12.69
C THR A 154 -14.75 -3.16 -13.78
N ASN A 155 -13.42 -3.17 -13.82
CA ASN A 155 -12.66 -2.48 -14.85
C ASN A 155 -12.72 -3.22 -16.20
N PRO A 156 -12.77 -2.49 -17.34
CA PRO A 156 -12.73 -3.11 -18.65
C PRO A 156 -11.35 -3.68 -18.94
N ASP A 157 -11.31 -4.77 -19.70
CA ASP A 157 -10.06 -5.43 -20.12
C ASP A 157 -9.20 -4.57 -21.06
N ARG A 158 -9.80 -3.57 -21.71
CA ARG A 158 -9.14 -2.66 -22.65
C ARG A 158 -9.76 -1.28 -22.57
N LEU A 159 -8.95 -0.27 -22.85
CA LEU A 159 -9.39 1.10 -23.00
C LEU A 159 -9.30 1.53 -24.48
N GLY A 160 -10.35 2.18 -24.98
CA GLY A 160 -10.36 2.72 -26.34
C GLY A 160 -9.45 3.93 -26.49
N MET A 161 -9.11 4.27 -27.73
CA MET A 161 -8.53 5.58 -28.04
C MET A 161 -9.55 6.69 -27.72
N GLY A 162 -9.09 7.83 -27.21
CA GLY A 162 -9.99 8.95 -26.95
C GLY A 162 -9.47 9.93 -25.89
N ASN A 163 -10.29 10.94 -25.63
CA ASN A 163 -10.09 11.89 -24.54
C ASN A 163 -10.82 11.37 -23.30
N TYR A 164 -10.13 11.43 -22.17
CA TYR A 164 -10.61 11.01 -20.86
C TYR A 164 -10.30 12.09 -19.83
N THR A 165 -11.03 12.05 -18.73
CA THR A 165 -10.72 12.82 -17.53
C THR A 165 -10.31 11.85 -16.43
N GLU A 166 -9.05 11.95 -16.03
CA GLU A 166 -8.52 11.29 -14.84
C GLU A 166 -8.89 12.14 -13.62
N LYS A 167 -9.44 11.49 -12.60
CA LYS A 167 -9.82 12.10 -11.33
C LYS A 167 -9.10 11.36 -10.22
N ASP A 168 -8.20 12.05 -9.53
CA ASP A 168 -7.52 11.55 -8.35
C ASP A 168 -8.15 12.15 -7.11
N PHE A 169 -8.74 11.31 -6.27
CA PHE A 169 -9.39 11.72 -5.03
C PHE A 169 -8.49 11.38 -3.85
N PHE A 170 -8.36 12.33 -2.93
CA PHE A 170 -7.66 12.19 -1.67
C PHE A 170 -8.61 12.54 -0.54
N ALA A 171 -9.14 11.51 0.11
CA ALA A 171 -9.97 11.65 1.29
C ALA A 171 -9.10 11.58 2.54
N PRO A 172 -9.23 12.54 3.49
CA PRO A 172 -8.48 12.47 4.73
C PRO A 172 -8.93 11.24 5.53
N LYS A 173 -7.99 10.58 6.20
CA LYS A 173 -8.28 9.49 7.13
C LYS A 173 -8.96 10.03 8.39
N ASP A 174 -9.51 9.14 9.22
CA ASP A 174 -10.38 9.51 10.36
C ASP A 174 -9.77 10.54 11.33
N ASP A 175 -8.45 10.52 11.50
CA ASP A 175 -7.72 11.54 12.26
C ASP A 175 -7.10 12.57 11.34
N THR A 176 -7.36 13.84 11.63
CA THR A 176 -6.96 14.93 10.74
C THR A 176 -6.31 16.07 11.50
N ALA A 177 -5.23 16.60 10.96
CA ALA A 177 -4.65 17.88 11.37
C ALA A 177 -4.92 18.95 10.30
N THR A 178 -4.65 20.22 10.62
CA THR A 178 -4.57 21.28 9.61
C THR A 178 -3.33 21.07 8.74
N ILE A 179 -3.34 21.61 7.53
CA ILE A 179 -2.20 21.49 6.62
C ILE A 179 -1.94 22.78 5.84
N ASP A 180 -0.68 23.19 5.77
CA ASP A 180 -0.28 24.53 5.28
C ASP A 180 -0.01 24.56 3.79
N ASN A 181 0.26 23.42 3.17
CA ASN A 181 0.44 23.28 1.73
C ASN A 181 0.28 21.82 1.34
N VAL A 182 -0.04 21.57 0.08
CA VAL A 182 0.03 20.22 -0.49
C VAL A 182 0.67 20.31 -1.87
N THR A 183 1.51 19.34 -2.19
CA THR A 183 2.11 19.18 -3.51
C THR A 183 1.63 17.87 -4.11
N PHE A 184 1.02 17.94 -5.29
CA PHE A 184 0.65 16.76 -6.06
C PHE A 184 1.72 16.48 -7.11
N THR A 185 2.33 15.30 -7.11
CA THR A 185 3.36 14.91 -8.07
C THR A 185 2.92 13.66 -8.82
N ARG A 186 2.89 13.72 -10.16
CA ARG A 186 2.55 12.59 -11.03
C ARG A 186 3.77 11.69 -11.23
N GLY A 187 3.65 10.44 -10.77
CA GLY A 187 4.72 9.45 -10.80
C GLY A 187 5.89 9.77 -9.87
N ASP A 188 6.85 8.86 -9.77
CA ASP A 188 8.03 8.98 -8.89
C ASP A 188 9.38 8.89 -9.63
N GLY A 189 9.35 8.93 -10.96
CA GLY A 189 10.55 8.83 -11.81
C GLY A 189 11.09 7.40 -11.97
N THR A 190 10.48 6.38 -11.34
CA THR A 190 10.80 4.98 -11.60
C THR A 190 10.00 4.44 -12.78
N ALA A 191 10.54 3.50 -13.56
CA ALA A 191 9.80 2.85 -14.65
C ALA A 191 8.51 2.16 -14.16
N ALA A 192 8.48 1.77 -12.88
CA ALA A 192 7.33 1.18 -12.22
C ALA A 192 6.18 2.16 -11.99
N ASP A 193 6.39 3.48 -12.09
CA ASP A 193 5.38 4.53 -11.90
C ASP A 193 5.46 5.73 -12.88
N THR A 194 5.72 5.46 -14.17
CA THR A 194 5.46 6.39 -15.27
C THR A 194 4.20 6.04 -16.06
N ASP A 195 3.62 7.02 -16.75
CA ASP A 195 2.58 6.79 -17.75
C ASP A 195 3.10 5.95 -18.92
N SER A 196 2.19 5.23 -19.57
CA SER A 196 2.46 4.59 -20.85
C SER A 196 2.81 5.63 -21.92
N PRO A 197 3.72 5.30 -22.89
CA PRO A 197 4.05 6.20 -24.00
C PRO A 197 2.85 6.63 -24.86
N ASP A 198 1.76 5.87 -24.83
CA ASP A 198 0.53 6.13 -25.58
C ASP A 198 -0.47 7.05 -24.84
N VAL A 199 -0.07 7.60 -23.69
CA VAL A 199 -0.85 8.55 -22.90
C VAL A 199 -0.25 9.95 -23.06
N GLN A 200 -1.07 10.89 -23.51
CA GLN A 200 -0.77 12.31 -23.43
C GLN A 200 -1.55 12.96 -22.28
N VAL A 201 -0.84 13.60 -21.37
CA VAL A 201 -1.41 14.28 -20.22
C VAL A 201 -1.48 15.79 -20.51
N ASN A 202 -2.61 16.41 -20.22
CA ASN A 202 -2.76 17.86 -20.36
C ASN A 202 -2.08 18.58 -19.19
N HIS A 203 -1.39 19.66 -19.49
CA HIS A 203 -0.76 20.55 -18.52
C HIS A 203 -1.75 21.41 -17.73
N VAL A 204 -3.00 21.54 -18.19
CA VAL A 204 -4.05 22.22 -17.45
C VAL A 204 -4.72 21.24 -16.51
N VAL A 205 -4.51 21.43 -15.21
CA VAL A 205 -5.02 20.58 -14.14
C VAL A 205 -5.94 21.40 -13.24
N LYS A 206 -7.06 20.82 -12.83
CA LYS A 206 -7.97 21.46 -11.87
C LYS A 206 -7.82 20.76 -10.53
N VAL A 207 -7.62 21.53 -9.47
CA VAL A 207 -7.64 21.03 -8.10
C VAL A 207 -8.89 21.55 -7.42
N ILE A 208 -9.62 20.64 -6.79
CA ILE A 208 -10.84 20.92 -6.04
C ILE A 208 -10.53 20.59 -4.59
N ALA A 209 -10.65 21.57 -3.69
CA ALA A 209 -10.56 21.35 -2.26
C ALA A 209 -11.97 21.39 -1.67
N THR A 210 -12.33 20.40 -0.85
CA THR A 210 -13.64 20.30 -0.21
C THR A 210 -13.46 20.21 1.30
N ASN A 211 -14.09 21.10 2.05
CA ASN A 211 -14.00 21.06 3.52
C ASN A 211 -14.92 19.98 4.11
N LYS A 212 -14.78 19.72 5.41
CA LYS A 212 -15.60 18.75 6.16
C LYS A 212 -17.12 19.00 6.09
N THR A 213 -17.55 20.24 5.82
CA THR A 213 -18.97 20.60 5.65
C THR A 213 -19.49 20.38 4.23
N GLY A 214 -18.66 19.90 3.29
CA GLY A 214 -19.02 19.64 1.90
C GLY A 214 -18.95 20.86 0.98
N LYS A 215 -18.47 22.01 1.45
CA LYS A 215 -18.23 23.18 0.60
C LYS A 215 -16.96 22.94 -0.20
N SER A 216 -17.02 23.18 -1.50
CA SER A 216 -15.89 23.02 -2.41
C SER A 216 -15.47 24.34 -3.07
N GLN A 217 -14.20 24.44 -3.41
CA GLN A 217 -13.65 25.48 -4.29
C GLN A 217 -12.70 24.82 -5.27
N THR A 218 -12.71 25.30 -6.52
CA THR A 218 -11.83 24.81 -7.58
C THR A 218 -10.82 25.88 -7.96
N HIS A 219 -9.58 25.47 -8.18
CA HIS A 219 -8.53 26.30 -8.77
C HIS A 219 -7.92 25.57 -9.98
N THR A 220 -7.56 26.32 -11.03
CA THR A 220 -6.93 25.76 -12.23
C THR A 220 -5.45 26.11 -12.24
N TYR A 221 -4.61 25.10 -12.41
CA TYR A 221 -3.17 25.22 -12.51
C TYR A 221 -2.72 24.87 -13.94
N ILE A 222 -1.67 25.56 -14.41
CA ILE A 222 -0.96 25.23 -15.64
C ILE A 222 0.41 24.72 -15.22
N THR A 223 0.69 23.44 -15.47
CA THR A 223 1.94 22.78 -15.07
C THR A 223 2.94 22.78 -16.22
N ASN A 224 4.20 23.10 -15.93
CA ASN A 224 5.32 22.90 -16.87
C ASN A 224 6.16 21.66 -16.49
N GLY A 225 5.57 20.75 -15.70
CA GLY A 225 6.22 19.58 -15.14
C GLY A 225 5.21 18.69 -14.43
N ASN A 226 5.70 17.76 -13.60
CA ASN A 226 4.85 16.72 -13.02
C ASN A 226 4.26 17.11 -11.65
N SER A 227 4.63 18.28 -11.10
CA SER A 227 4.24 18.69 -9.75
C SER A 227 3.35 19.93 -9.75
N ILE A 228 2.41 19.97 -8.81
CA ILE A 228 1.47 21.07 -8.58
C ILE A 228 1.51 21.41 -7.09
N LYS A 229 2.06 22.59 -6.77
CA LYS A 229 2.04 23.11 -5.41
C LYS A 229 0.75 23.90 -5.18
N VAL A 230 -0.04 23.46 -4.23
CA VAL A 230 -1.33 24.01 -3.86
C VAL A 230 -1.20 24.72 -2.52
N LEU A 231 -1.53 26.02 -2.54
CA LEU A 231 -1.40 26.88 -1.37
C LEU A 231 -2.79 27.30 -0.86
N PRO A 232 -2.99 27.39 0.46
CA PRO A 232 -4.25 27.82 1.08
C PRO A 232 -4.79 29.15 0.54
N LYS A 233 -3.90 30.08 0.16
CA LYS A 233 -4.26 31.37 -0.45
C LYS A 233 -5.06 31.25 -1.75
N ASP A 234 -4.87 30.18 -2.51
CA ASP A 234 -5.58 29.93 -3.77
C ASP A 234 -7.02 29.45 -3.50
N PHE A 235 -7.30 29.04 -2.26
CA PHE A 235 -8.54 28.44 -1.78
C PHE A 235 -9.15 29.21 -0.59
N GLY A 236 -9.19 30.55 -0.65
CA GLY A 236 -9.65 31.40 0.46
C GLY A 236 -11.07 31.17 0.98
N LEU A 237 -11.92 30.39 0.30
CA LEU A 237 -13.25 30.00 0.80
C LEU A 237 -13.24 28.68 1.61
N ILE A 238 -12.13 27.95 1.56
CA ILE A 238 -11.89 26.64 2.18
C ILE A 238 -10.80 26.73 3.25
N ALA A 239 -9.74 27.49 2.97
CA ALA A 239 -8.65 27.75 3.88
C ALA A 239 -9.03 28.78 4.96
N VAL A 240 -8.55 28.55 6.18
CA VAL A 240 -8.76 29.45 7.32
C VAL A 240 -7.42 29.68 7.99
N GLY A 241 -7.08 30.95 8.28
CA GLY A 241 -5.85 31.29 9.02
C GLY A 241 -4.55 30.96 8.29
N GLY A 242 -4.58 30.74 6.97
CA GLY A 242 -3.40 30.38 6.18
C GLY A 242 -3.18 28.87 6.02
N SER A 243 -4.11 28.03 6.48
CA SER A 243 -4.04 26.57 6.36
C SER A 243 -5.35 25.98 5.84
N PHE A 244 -5.29 24.78 5.25
CA PHE A 244 -6.48 23.97 5.03
C PHE A 244 -6.96 23.39 6.36
N SER A 245 -8.27 23.48 6.60
CA SER A 245 -8.88 23.01 7.84
C SER A 245 -8.83 21.49 7.95
N GLN A 246 -8.88 20.99 9.18
CA GLN A 246 -9.04 19.56 9.47
C GLN A 246 -10.18 18.92 8.67
N GLY A 247 -9.91 17.77 8.05
CA GLY A 247 -10.89 17.05 7.23
C GLY A 247 -11.12 17.65 5.85
N THR A 248 -10.23 18.50 5.34
CA THR A 248 -10.26 18.92 3.93
C THR A 248 -9.87 17.74 3.04
N SER A 249 -10.64 17.47 2.00
CA SER A 249 -10.31 16.53 0.93
C SER A 249 -9.88 17.26 -0.34
N PHE A 250 -9.17 16.54 -1.21
CA PHE A 250 -8.72 17.07 -2.49
C PHE A 250 -9.12 16.15 -3.63
N GLU A 251 -9.48 16.75 -4.77
CA GLU A 251 -9.67 16.06 -6.04
C GLU A 251 -8.82 16.76 -7.10
N VAL A 252 -8.08 15.99 -7.89
CA VAL A 252 -7.23 16.49 -8.98
C VAL A 252 -7.76 15.94 -10.29
N ASP A 253 -8.29 16.84 -11.10
CA ASP A 253 -8.86 16.56 -12.42
C ASP A 253 -7.81 16.86 -13.50
N THR A 254 -7.40 15.81 -14.20
CA THR A 254 -6.40 15.88 -15.28
C THR A 254 -7.01 15.32 -16.57
N ASN A 255 -6.99 16.11 -17.64
CA ASN A 255 -7.39 15.60 -18.95
C ASN A 255 -6.27 14.74 -19.54
N VAL A 256 -6.60 13.54 -19.97
CA VAL A 256 -5.65 12.61 -20.61
C VAL A 256 -6.18 12.15 -21.95
N ARG A 257 -5.31 11.96 -22.91
CA ARG A 257 -5.63 11.44 -24.23
C ARG A 257 -4.89 10.13 -24.46
N VAL A 258 -5.65 9.08 -24.74
CA VAL A 258 -5.11 7.78 -25.15
C VAL A 258 -4.98 7.79 -26.66
N LEU A 259 -3.76 7.63 -27.15
CA LEU A 259 -3.41 7.84 -28.56
C LEU A 259 -3.75 6.65 -29.47
N LYS A 260 -3.75 5.43 -28.93
CA LYS A 260 -4.11 4.22 -29.65
C LYS A 260 -4.71 3.19 -28.70
N PRO A 261 -5.59 2.28 -29.18
CA PRO A 261 -6.09 1.20 -28.34
C PRO A 261 -4.91 0.35 -27.86
N THR A 262 -4.70 0.31 -26.54
CA THR A 262 -3.65 -0.53 -25.94
C THR A 262 -4.27 -1.57 -25.03
N LYS A 263 -3.67 -2.76 -25.02
CA LYS A 263 -3.99 -3.83 -24.07
C LYS A 263 -3.26 -3.60 -22.75
N ASP A 264 -2.12 -2.94 -22.80
CA ASP A 264 -1.27 -2.59 -21.67
C ASP A 264 -1.23 -1.06 -21.54
N LEU A 265 -2.07 -0.50 -20.67
CA LEU A 265 -2.13 0.91 -20.35
C LEU A 265 -1.71 1.11 -18.90
N LYS A 266 -0.83 2.07 -18.69
CA LYS A 266 -0.45 2.54 -17.38
C LYS A 266 -0.71 4.03 -17.27
N LEU A 267 -1.51 4.42 -16.29
CA LEU A 267 -1.59 5.81 -15.82
C LEU A 267 -0.86 5.87 -14.49
N ALA A 268 0.16 6.73 -14.42
CA ALA A 268 0.98 6.92 -13.24
C ALA A 268 0.12 7.30 -12.03
N SER A 269 0.58 6.93 -10.84
CA SER A 269 -0.05 7.36 -9.61
C SER A 269 0.11 8.88 -9.42
N LEU A 270 -0.76 9.47 -8.61
CA LEU A 270 -0.57 10.83 -8.11
C LEU A 270 -0.21 10.77 -6.64
N HIS A 271 0.96 11.33 -6.31
CA HIS A 271 1.50 11.42 -4.96
C HIS A 271 1.09 12.74 -4.33
N MET A 272 0.61 12.70 -3.09
CA MET A 272 0.27 13.89 -2.31
C MET A 272 1.29 14.03 -1.18
N GLN A 273 1.97 15.17 -1.14
CA GLN A 273 3.04 15.48 -0.19
C GLN A 273 2.83 16.85 0.45
N THR A 274 3.55 17.14 1.54
CA THR A 274 3.68 18.49 2.10
C THR A 274 5.12 18.78 2.42
N ASP A 275 5.52 20.02 2.24
CA ASP A 275 6.77 20.51 2.81
C ASP A 275 6.60 20.55 4.34
N PHE A 276 7.44 19.82 5.08
CA PHE A 276 7.46 19.82 6.54
C PHE A 276 8.77 20.44 7.05
N THR A 277 8.67 21.29 8.07
CA THR A 277 9.83 21.87 8.74
C THR A 277 10.00 21.22 10.10
N HIS A 278 11.12 20.55 10.29
CA HIS A 278 11.49 19.92 11.56
C HIS A 278 11.86 20.98 12.60
N SER A 279 11.86 20.60 13.88
CA SER A 279 12.20 21.52 14.99
C SER A 279 13.62 22.07 14.92
N ASP A 280 14.52 21.37 14.23
CA ASP A 280 15.91 21.80 13.98
C ASP A 280 16.05 22.73 12.75
N GLY A 281 14.93 23.06 12.09
CA GLY A 281 14.88 23.91 10.91
C GLY A 281 15.17 23.19 9.59
N SER A 282 15.43 21.89 9.60
CA SER A 282 15.54 21.11 8.36
C SER A 282 14.18 20.94 7.68
N HIS A 283 14.19 20.80 6.36
CA HIS A 283 12.98 20.62 5.55
C HIS A 283 12.98 19.23 4.92
N GLU A 284 11.81 18.59 4.92
CA GLU A 284 11.58 17.29 4.31
C GLU A 284 10.18 17.24 3.68
N ASP A 285 10.07 16.60 2.51
CA ASP A 285 8.78 16.34 1.89
C ASP A 285 8.16 15.09 2.52
N ILE A 286 7.05 15.28 3.23
CA ILE A 286 6.32 14.20 3.89
C ILE A 286 5.20 13.71 2.98
N GLN A 287 5.22 12.41 2.67
CA GLN A 287 4.13 11.74 1.96
C GLN A 287 2.87 11.72 2.82
N LEU A 288 1.75 12.13 2.23
CA LEU A 288 0.43 12.18 2.87
C LEU A 288 -0.52 11.12 2.31
N GLY A 289 -0.39 10.76 1.03
CA GLY A 289 -1.21 9.73 0.40
C GLY A 289 -0.88 9.55 -1.08
N GLU A 290 -1.40 8.48 -1.70
CA GLU A 290 -1.24 8.19 -3.13
C GLU A 290 -2.55 7.67 -3.72
N SER A 291 -2.89 8.04 -4.95
CA SER A 291 -4.15 7.63 -5.61
C SER A 291 -4.13 6.22 -6.21
N GLY A 292 -2.96 5.58 -6.20
CA GLY A 292 -2.69 4.33 -6.90
C GLY A 292 -2.58 4.50 -8.42
N GLN A 293 -1.83 3.60 -9.06
CA GLN A 293 -1.71 3.55 -10.51
C GLN A 293 -2.89 2.81 -11.16
N ILE A 294 -3.26 3.20 -12.38
CA ILE A 294 -4.13 2.38 -13.22
C ILE A 294 -3.25 1.50 -14.10
N LYS A 295 -3.40 0.19 -13.97
CA LYS A 295 -2.78 -0.81 -14.83
C LYS A 295 -3.89 -1.60 -15.52
N ILE A 296 -4.10 -1.32 -16.79
CA ILE A 296 -4.93 -2.14 -17.69
C ILE A 296 -3.95 -3.02 -18.44
N GLY A 297 -4.16 -4.34 -18.46
CA GLY A 297 -3.20 -5.26 -19.06
C GLY A 297 -2.21 -5.83 -18.05
N ASN A 298 -2.55 -7.04 -17.61
CA ASN A 298 -1.75 -8.12 -17.01
C ASN A 298 -2.67 -8.98 -16.14
N VAL A 299 -3.86 -9.32 -16.66
CA VAL A 299 -4.47 -10.58 -16.27
C VAL A 299 -3.66 -11.61 -17.04
N TYR A 300 -2.74 -12.30 -16.36
CA TYR A 300 -2.28 -13.58 -16.85
C TYR A 300 -3.53 -14.45 -16.99
N TYR A 301 -4.15 -14.43 -18.17
CA TYR A 301 -4.97 -15.55 -18.57
C TYR A 301 -4.03 -16.73 -18.49
N LEU A 302 -4.30 -17.62 -17.54
CA LEU A 302 -3.70 -18.94 -17.52
C LEU A 302 -4.14 -19.57 -18.85
N GLN A 303 -3.29 -19.43 -19.88
CA GLN A 303 -3.54 -20.06 -21.16
C GLN A 303 -3.28 -21.54 -20.92
N LEU A 304 -4.32 -22.23 -20.43
CA LEU A 304 -4.38 -23.68 -20.49
C LEU A 304 -4.35 -24.03 -21.97
N THR A 305 -3.18 -24.40 -22.47
CA THR A 305 -3.07 -25.06 -23.75
C THR A 305 -3.75 -26.42 -23.58
N VAL A 306 -5.05 -26.45 -23.84
CA VAL A 306 -5.80 -27.70 -23.86
C VAL A 306 -5.27 -28.44 -25.09
N PRO A 307 -4.62 -29.60 -24.93
CA PRO A 307 -4.13 -30.34 -26.07
C PRO A 307 -5.31 -30.64 -26.98
N ASN A 308 -5.13 -30.45 -28.29
CA ASN A 308 -6.17 -30.65 -29.32
C ASN A 308 -6.73 -32.09 -29.34
N ARG A 309 -6.14 -32.99 -28.54
CA ARG A 309 -6.62 -34.32 -28.21
C ARG A 309 -6.36 -34.58 -26.73
N LEU A 310 -7.44 -34.67 -25.95
CA LEU A 310 -7.42 -35.26 -24.62
C LEU A 310 -7.61 -36.78 -24.78
N ASP A 311 -6.62 -37.57 -24.37
CA ASP A 311 -6.68 -39.03 -24.46
C ASP A 311 -7.49 -39.58 -23.28
N PHE A 312 -8.79 -39.74 -23.49
CA PHE A 312 -9.71 -40.32 -22.52
C PHE A 312 -9.65 -41.86 -22.62
N GLY A 313 -8.99 -42.48 -21.64
CA GLY A 313 -8.78 -43.93 -21.60
C GLY A 313 -8.23 -44.40 -20.24
N LYS A 314 -7.97 -45.71 -20.14
CA LYS A 314 -7.24 -46.31 -19.01
C LYS A 314 -5.75 -46.21 -19.25
N HIS A 315 -5.07 -45.46 -18.40
CA HIS A 315 -3.63 -45.19 -18.51
C HIS A 315 -2.86 -45.90 -17.41
N ARG A 316 -1.66 -46.41 -17.74
CA ARG A 316 -0.76 -47.03 -16.75
C ARG A 316 0.17 -45.98 -16.17
N VAL A 317 0.39 -46.01 -14.86
CA VAL A 317 1.32 -45.11 -14.17
C VAL A 317 2.74 -45.65 -14.34
N GLY A 318 3.34 -45.39 -15.51
CA GLY A 318 4.72 -45.80 -15.81
C GLY A 318 4.87 -47.26 -16.26
N LYS A 319 6.06 -47.58 -16.76
CA LYS A 319 6.36 -48.80 -17.52
C LYS A 319 6.33 -50.10 -16.69
N PHE A 320 6.20 -50.01 -15.36
CA PHE A 320 6.36 -51.13 -14.42
C PHE A 320 5.22 -51.25 -13.39
N THR A 321 4.06 -50.63 -13.63
CA THR A 321 2.89 -50.79 -12.77
C THR A 321 1.70 -51.35 -13.56
N ASP A 322 0.94 -52.26 -12.94
CA ASP A 322 -0.31 -52.79 -13.50
C ASP A 322 -1.55 -51.99 -13.07
N THR A 323 -1.36 -50.96 -12.23
CA THR A 323 -2.43 -50.08 -11.78
C THR A 323 -2.83 -49.13 -12.91
N THR A 324 -4.07 -49.29 -13.39
CA THR A 324 -4.67 -48.40 -14.38
C THR A 324 -5.54 -47.35 -13.70
N TYR A 325 -5.38 -46.08 -14.09
CA TYR A 325 -6.30 -45.02 -13.73
C TYR A 325 -7.14 -44.63 -14.96
N SER A 326 -8.38 -44.21 -14.74
CA SER A 326 -9.30 -43.80 -15.81
C SER A 326 -9.59 -42.32 -15.69
N LEU A 327 -9.47 -41.58 -16.79
CA LEU A 327 -10.00 -40.22 -16.91
C LEU A 327 -11.46 -40.33 -17.37
N THR A 328 -12.39 -40.34 -16.41
CA THR A 328 -13.80 -40.70 -16.67
C THR A 328 -14.73 -39.52 -16.93
N ASN A 329 -14.32 -38.29 -16.65
CA ASN A 329 -15.24 -37.14 -16.70
C ASN A 329 -15.21 -36.41 -18.05
N LYS A 330 -15.42 -37.16 -19.15
CA LYS A 330 -15.37 -36.65 -20.52
C LYS A 330 -16.38 -35.53 -20.76
N GLN A 331 -17.61 -35.68 -20.28
CA GLN A 331 -18.68 -34.73 -20.54
C GLN A 331 -18.44 -33.39 -19.82
N SER A 332 -18.10 -33.41 -18.53
CA SER A 332 -17.81 -32.16 -17.80
C SER A 332 -16.59 -31.42 -18.34
N VAL A 333 -15.61 -32.11 -18.94
CA VAL A 333 -14.46 -31.45 -19.58
C VAL A 333 -14.87 -30.80 -20.91
N TYR A 334 -15.72 -31.44 -21.72
CA TYR A 334 -16.25 -30.83 -22.94
C TYR A 334 -17.18 -29.65 -22.67
N ASP A 335 -18.03 -29.74 -21.64
CA ASP A 335 -18.99 -28.69 -21.31
C ASP A 335 -18.31 -27.41 -20.73
N ASN A 336 -17.04 -27.51 -20.32
CA ASN A 336 -16.26 -26.41 -19.72
C ASN A 336 -15.08 -25.93 -20.61
N LEU A 337 -15.01 -26.37 -21.87
CA LEU A 337 -14.08 -25.88 -22.90
C LEU A 337 -14.81 -25.00 -23.91
#